data_AF-T0TVS8-F1
#
_entry.id   AF-T0TVS8-F1
#
_cell.length_a   1.000
_cell.length_b   1.000
_cell.length_c   1.000
_cell.angle_alpha   90.00
_cell.angle_beta   90.00
_cell.angle_gamma   90.00
#
_symmetry.space_group_name_H-M   'P 1'
#
loop_
_entity.id
_entity.type
_entity.pdbx_description
1 polymer ?
#
loop_
_entity_poly.entity_id
_entity_poly.type
_entity_poly.pdbx_seq_one_letter_code
_entity_poly.pdbx_strand_id
1 'polypeptide(L)'
;MTGAQQLSPSQIELSFTNLEDVSSEDILKDLKVTDKDGNSATLKQLELDAKRKKATLTGDFAAENLPYKVTLGNDSFKTSESWQLKDALYSYNGELGARLEENGSKAHVTLWSPSADQVDIIVYDKNNQDKVLAEHALSKGPRGTWQADLLATDLGLENLTGYFYQYRIKRGDQSVIVLDPYAKSLAAWNSDDASKGPDHKIAKAAFVDPANYGPKDLDYAKIPNFKSREDAIIYEAHVRDFTSDKAISAELKHQFGTFAAFAERLDYLKDLGVTHIQLLPVLSYYFVNEMQNGKRLDTYASSNSNYNWGYDPQNYFSLTGMYSENPSDPAKRIEEFKNLVAAIHNHGMGVILDVVYNHTDKTAIFEDLEPNYYHFMDADGTPRSNFGGGRLGTTHYMSRRVLVDSIAY
;
A
#
# COMPACT_ATOMS: atom_id res chain seq x y z
N MET A 1 -19.34 -32.80 -1.45
CA MET A 1 -18.66 -31.55 -1.89
C MET A 1 -18.51 -30.65 -0.66
N THR A 2 -17.44 -29.88 -0.52
CA THR A 2 -17.17 -29.04 0.68
C THR A 2 -17.13 -27.55 0.40
N GLY A 3 -17.11 -27.13 -0.87
CA GLY A 3 -17.15 -25.72 -1.24
C GLY A 3 -17.12 -25.52 -2.75
N ALA A 4 -17.49 -24.31 -3.18
CA ALA A 4 -17.40 -23.87 -4.56
C ALA A 4 -16.94 -22.41 -4.59
N GLN A 5 -15.97 -22.09 -5.44
CA GLN A 5 -15.43 -20.75 -5.58
C GLN A 5 -15.23 -20.42 -7.06
N GLN A 6 -15.71 -19.27 -7.51
CA GLN A 6 -15.52 -18.88 -8.90
C GLN A 6 -14.13 -18.27 -9.09
N LEU A 7 -13.37 -18.79 -10.05
CA LEU A 7 -11.99 -18.37 -10.35
C LEU A 7 -11.92 -17.37 -11.51
N SER A 8 -12.86 -17.47 -12.46
CA SER A 8 -12.95 -16.59 -13.63
C SER A 8 -14.38 -16.65 -14.21
N PRO A 9 -14.73 -15.80 -15.21
CA PRO A 9 -16.00 -15.91 -15.92
C PRO A 9 -16.23 -17.23 -16.66
N SER A 10 -15.23 -18.12 -16.72
CA SER A 10 -15.33 -19.42 -17.37
C SER A 10 -14.97 -20.59 -16.46
N GLN A 11 -14.57 -20.37 -15.20
CA GLN A 11 -14.11 -21.43 -14.31
C GLN A 11 -14.63 -21.30 -12.87
N ILE A 12 -15.10 -22.42 -12.32
CA ILE A 12 -15.41 -22.61 -10.90
C ILE A 12 -14.53 -23.73 -10.35
N GLU A 13 -13.89 -23.49 -9.21
CA GLU A 13 -13.22 -24.52 -8.42
C GLU A 13 -14.21 -25.15 -7.44
N LEU A 14 -14.23 -26.48 -7.42
CA LEU A 14 -15.01 -27.28 -6.49
C LEU A 14 -14.06 -27.98 -5.52
N SER A 15 -14.39 -27.91 -4.23
CA SER A 15 -13.63 -28.59 -3.16
C SER A 15 -14.37 -29.85 -2.69
N PHE A 16 -13.61 -30.89 -2.34
CA PHE A 16 -14.15 -32.18 -1.91
C PHE A 16 -13.44 -32.72 -0.67
N THR A 17 -14.12 -33.62 0.06
CA THR A 17 -13.51 -34.40 1.15
C THR A 17 -12.59 -35.50 0.60
N ASN A 18 -12.99 -36.13 -0.50
CA ASN A 18 -12.24 -37.13 -1.26
C ASN A 18 -12.64 -37.10 -2.75
N LEU A 19 -11.73 -37.52 -3.62
CA LEU A 19 -11.95 -37.73 -5.06
C LEU A 19 -11.36 -39.06 -5.56
N GLU A 20 -10.95 -39.96 -4.66
CA GLU A 20 -10.49 -41.30 -5.05
C GLU A 20 -11.61 -42.07 -5.76
N ASP A 21 -11.24 -42.72 -6.87
CA ASP A 21 -12.11 -43.58 -7.68
C ASP A 21 -13.39 -42.91 -8.25
N VAL A 22 -13.44 -41.57 -8.30
CA VAL A 22 -14.53 -40.82 -8.93
C VAL A 22 -14.09 -40.27 -10.28
N SER A 23 -14.89 -40.49 -11.33
CA SER A 23 -14.62 -39.90 -12.65
C SER A 23 -15.27 -38.52 -12.82
N SER A 24 -14.77 -37.73 -13.77
CA SER A 24 -15.41 -36.45 -14.13
C SER A 24 -16.84 -36.64 -14.64
N GLU A 25 -17.12 -37.76 -15.30
CA GLU A 25 -18.43 -38.10 -15.86
C GLU A 25 -19.45 -38.39 -14.75
N ASP A 26 -19.03 -39.08 -13.69
CA ASP A 26 -19.87 -39.36 -12.52
C ASP A 26 -20.32 -38.07 -11.84
N ILE A 27 -19.40 -37.10 -11.69
CA ILE A 27 -19.72 -35.80 -11.10
C ILE A 27 -20.63 -34.99 -12.02
N LEU A 28 -20.28 -34.87 -13.31
CA LEU A 28 -21.01 -34.04 -14.26
C LEU A 28 -22.47 -34.48 -14.44
N LYS A 29 -22.78 -35.76 -14.25
CA LYS A 29 -24.15 -36.30 -14.35
C LYS A 29 -25.11 -35.70 -13.31
N ASP A 30 -24.62 -35.50 -12.09
CA ASP A 30 -25.43 -35.04 -10.95
C ASP A 30 -25.15 -33.57 -10.57
N LEU A 31 -24.13 -32.96 -11.18
CA LEU A 31 -23.75 -31.58 -10.95
C LEU A 31 -24.74 -30.62 -11.61
N LYS A 32 -25.30 -29.71 -10.81
CA LYS A 32 -26.15 -28.61 -11.28
C LYS A 32 -25.55 -27.29 -10.86
N VAL A 33 -25.43 -26.37 -11.81
CA VAL A 33 -25.00 -25.00 -11.53
C VAL A 33 -26.10 -24.06 -12.00
N THR A 34 -26.58 -23.20 -11.12
CA THR A 34 -27.57 -22.17 -11.45
C THR A 34 -27.06 -20.79 -11.11
N ASP A 35 -27.45 -19.78 -11.88
CA ASP A 35 -27.17 -18.38 -11.56
C ASP A 35 -28.01 -17.86 -10.37
N LYS A 36 -27.82 -16.58 -10.04
CA LYS A 36 -28.56 -15.87 -8.99
C LYS A 36 -30.09 -15.88 -9.18
N ASP A 37 -30.56 -16.00 -10.41
CA ASP A 37 -32.00 -15.99 -10.78
C ASP A 37 -32.56 -17.42 -10.92
N GLY A 38 -31.71 -18.45 -10.78
CA GLY A 38 -32.08 -19.86 -10.83
C GLY A 38 -31.97 -20.50 -12.22
N ASN A 39 -31.46 -19.79 -13.24
CA ASN A 39 -31.27 -20.37 -14.58
C ASN A 39 -30.05 -21.29 -14.58
N SER A 40 -30.11 -22.38 -15.35
CA SER A 40 -29.00 -23.34 -15.45
C SER A 40 -27.83 -22.77 -16.25
N ALA A 41 -26.62 -22.87 -15.72
CA ALA A 41 -25.39 -22.49 -16.40
C ALA A 41 -24.94 -23.57 -17.40
N THR A 42 -24.28 -23.16 -18.48
CA THR A 42 -23.72 -24.10 -19.46
C THR A 42 -22.41 -24.68 -18.95
N LEU A 43 -22.37 -26.00 -18.76
CA LEU A 43 -21.18 -26.74 -18.34
C LEU A 43 -20.47 -27.34 -19.56
N LYS A 44 -19.15 -27.21 -19.63
CA LYS A 44 -18.33 -27.68 -20.77
C LYS A 44 -17.43 -28.85 -20.39
N GLN A 45 -16.67 -28.71 -19.30
CA GLN A 45 -15.64 -29.68 -18.92
C GLN A 45 -15.44 -29.67 -17.41
N LEU A 46 -15.02 -30.82 -16.86
CA LEU A 46 -14.58 -30.94 -15.47
C LEU A 46 -13.22 -31.64 -15.41
N GLU A 47 -12.23 -30.97 -14.82
CA GLU A 47 -10.89 -31.51 -14.60
C GLU A 47 -10.67 -31.82 -13.12
N LEU A 48 -10.18 -33.02 -12.78
CA LEU A 48 -9.98 -33.46 -11.40
C LEU A 48 -8.50 -33.34 -10.98
N ASP A 49 -8.27 -32.79 -9.79
CA ASP A 49 -7.00 -32.85 -9.06
C ASP A 49 -7.24 -33.64 -7.77
N ALA A 50 -7.18 -34.96 -7.87
CA ALA A 50 -7.41 -35.86 -6.73
C ALA A 50 -6.40 -35.63 -5.59
N LYS A 51 -5.17 -35.24 -5.92
CA LYS A 51 -4.11 -34.96 -4.93
C LYS A 51 -4.45 -33.76 -4.06
N ARG A 52 -5.06 -32.73 -4.65
CA ARG A 52 -5.53 -31.54 -3.92
C ARG A 52 -6.99 -31.63 -3.48
N LYS A 53 -7.70 -32.70 -3.84
CA LYS A 53 -9.15 -32.90 -3.57
C LYS A 53 -9.99 -31.76 -4.16
N LYS A 54 -9.62 -31.34 -5.36
CA LYS A 54 -10.23 -30.22 -6.08
C LYS A 54 -10.67 -30.65 -7.48
N ALA A 55 -11.65 -29.95 -8.03
CA ALA A 55 -12.00 -30.05 -9.44
C ALA A 55 -12.19 -28.66 -10.04
N THR A 56 -11.79 -28.47 -11.30
CA THR A 56 -12.01 -27.23 -12.05
C THR A 56 -13.11 -27.46 -13.08
N LEU A 57 -14.26 -26.84 -12.83
CA LEU A 57 -15.40 -26.84 -13.74
C LEU A 57 -15.26 -25.68 -14.71
N THR A 58 -15.23 -25.99 -16.01
CA THR A 58 -15.23 -25.00 -17.08
C THR A 58 -16.64 -24.85 -17.66
N GLY A 59 -17.10 -23.62 -17.82
CA GLY A 59 -18.45 -23.30 -18.27
C GLY A 59 -18.60 -21.84 -18.72
N ASP A 60 -19.85 -21.37 -18.74
CA ASP A 60 -20.19 -19.96 -18.93
C ASP A 60 -20.74 -19.39 -17.61
N PHE A 61 -19.90 -18.62 -16.92
CA PHE A 61 -20.15 -18.10 -15.58
C PHE A 61 -20.01 -16.57 -15.56
N ALA A 62 -20.79 -15.88 -16.39
CA ALA A 62 -20.75 -14.42 -16.49
C ALA A 62 -20.87 -13.73 -15.12
N ALA A 63 -20.10 -12.65 -14.90
CA ALA A 63 -19.98 -12.02 -13.59
C ALA A 63 -21.29 -11.35 -13.13
N GLU A 64 -22.10 -10.84 -14.06
CA GLU A 64 -23.41 -10.26 -13.80
C GLU A 64 -24.43 -11.24 -13.22
N ASN A 65 -24.15 -12.54 -13.32
CA ASN A 65 -25.02 -13.64 -12.87
C ASN A 65 -24.60 -14.21 -11.50
N LEU A 66 -23.57 -13.64 -10.88
CA LEU A 66 -23.11 -13.99 -9.54
C LEU A 66 -24.16 -13.71 -8.45
N PRO A 67 -24.18 -14.49 -7.35
CA PRO A 67 -23.40 -15.70 -7.14
C PRO A 67 -24.05 -16.90 -7.83
N TYR A 68 -23.23 -17.80 -8.37
CA TYR A 68 -23.69 -19.10 -8.84
C TYR A 68 -23.94 -20.03 -7.65
N LYS A 69 -24.91 -20.93 -7.78
CA LYS A 69 -25.19 -22.01 -6.83
C LYS A 69 -24.79 -23.34 -7.46
N VAL A 70 -23.80 -24.00 -6.88
CA VAL A 70 -23.34 -25.32 -7.30
C VAL A 70 -23.95 -26.38 -6.39
N THR A 71 -24.59 -27.38 -6.98
CA THR A 71 -25.28 -28.45 -6.27
C THR A 71 -24.83 -29.80 -6.81
N LEU A 72 -24.45 -30.71 -5.91
CA LEU A 72 -24.05 -32.08 -6.23
C LEU A 72 -24.67 -33.01 -5.18
N GLY A 73 -25.63 -33.84 -5.60
CA GLY A 73 -26.43 -34.64 -4.68
C GLY A 73 -27.22 -33.75 -3.70
N ASN A 74 -27.00 -33.93 -2.39
CA ASN A 74 -27.64 -33.13 -1.35
C ASN A 74 -26.84 -31.88 -0.94
N ASP A 75 -25.59 -31.77 -1.41
CA ASP A 75 -24.70 -30.67 -1.04
C ASP A 75 -24.91 -29.48 -1.98
N SER A 76 -24.99 -28.27 -1.43
CA SER A 76 -25.18 -27.06 -2.23
C SER A 76 -24.42 -25.86 -1.65
N PHE A 77 -23.64 -25.19 -2.49
CA PHE A 77 -22.80 -24.06 -2.12
C PHE A 77 -22.99 -22.90 -3.08
N LYS A 78 -23.02 -21.67 -2.55
CA LYS A 78 -22.92 -20.46 -3.38
C LYS A 78 -21.44 -20.18 -3.65
N THR A 79 -21.10 -19.82 -4.88
CA THR A 79 -19.76 -19.36 -5.23
C THR A 79 -19.48 -18.05 -4.53
N SER A 80 -18.35 -17.97 -3.82
CA SER A 80 -17.77 -16.69 -3.41
C SER A 80 -16.92 -16.10 -4.53
N GLU A 81 -16.76 -14.78 -4.53
CA GLU A 81 -15.78 -14.11 -5.38
C GLU A 81 -14.38 -14.39 -4.85
N SER A 82 -13.56 -15.09 -5.65
CA SER A 82 -12.15 -15.26 -5.33
C SER A 82 -11.31 -14.04 -5.70
N TRP A 83 -10.11 -13.93 -5.13
CA TRP A 83 -9.13 -12.96 -5.61
C TRP A 83 -8.75 -13.21 -7.08
N GLN A 84 -8.74 -14.46 -7.55
CA GLN A 84 -8.50 -14.78 -8.97
C GLN A 84 -9.59 -14.23 -9.88
N LEU A 85 -10.85 -14.32 -9.45
CA LEU A 85 -11.98 -13.75 -10.19
C LEU A 85 -11.89 -12.23 -10.19
N LYS A 86 -11.56 -11.61 -9.04
CA LYS A 86 -11.30 -10.18 -8.96
C LYS A 86 -10.16 -9.77 -9.90
N ASP A 87 -9.08 -10.53 -10.00
CA ASP A 87 -8.00 -10.29 -10.96
C ASP A 87 -8.51 -10.39 -12.41
N ALA A 88 -9.26 -11.44 -12.74
CA ALA A 88 -9.79 -11.64 -14.09
C ALA A 88 -10.73 -10.50 -14.54
N LEU A 89 -11.52 -9.96 -13.61
CA LEU A 89 -12.50 -8.91 -13.89
C LEU A 89 -11.90 -7.51 -13.81
N TYR A 90 -11.04 -7.26 -12.82
CA TYR A 90 -10.71 -5.92 -12.34
C TYR A 90 -9.21 -5.62 -12.31
N SER A 91 -8.33 -6.52 -12.76
CA SER A 91 -6.92 -6.16 -12.94
C SER A 91 -6.80 -4.90 -13.81
N TYR A 92 -6.00 -3.95 -13.32
CA TYR A 92 -5.87 -2.62 -13.92
C TYR A 92 -4.40 -2.26 -14.06
N ASN A 93 -4.05 -1.68 -15.21
CA ASN A 93 -2.67 -1.35 -15.60
C ASN A 93 -2.39 0.14 -15.72
N GLY A 94 -3.44 0.98 -15.62
CA GLY A 94 -3.25 2.42 -15.68
C GLY A 94 -2.69 2.98 -14.38
N GLU A 95 -2.47 4.29 -14.42
CA GLU A 95 -1.98 5.07 -13.28
C GLU A 95 -2.95 5.01 -12.10
N LEU A 96 -2.38 4.95 -10.89
CA LEU A 96 -3.09 4.97 -9.61
C LEU A 96 -2.48 6.05 -8.71
N GLY A 97 -3.28 6.54 -7.76
CA GLY A 97 -2.92 7.62 -6.85
C GLY A 97 -3.40 8.99 -7.34
N ALA A 98 -2.84 10.05 -6.76
CA ALA A 98 -3.10 11.43 -7.15
C ALA A 98 -1.90 12.03 -7.90
N ARG A 99 -2.13 12.50 -9.13
CA ARG A 99 -1.12 13.22 -9.92
C ARG A 99 -1.53 14.68 -10.06
N LEU A 100 -0.68 15.58 -9.58
CA LEU A 100 -0.83 17.01 -9.82
C LEU A 100 -0.56 17.34 -11.30
N GLU A 101 -1.36 18.23 -11.85
CA GLU A 101 -1.24 18.78 -13.20
C GLU A 101 -1.22 20.31 -13.12
N GLU A 102 -0.78 20.96 -14.21
CA GLU A 102 -0.89 22.41 -14.37
C GLU A 102 -0.31 23.22 -13.19
N ASN A 103 0.87 22.82 -12.69
CA ASN A 103 1.51 23.42 -11.51
C ASN A 103 0.62 23.40 -10.25
N GLY A 104 -0.27 22.41 -10.13
CA GLY A 104 -1.10 22.16 -8.96
C GLY A 104 -2.48 22.81 -8.99
N SER A 105 -2.89 23.49 -10.07
CA SER A 105 -4.28 23.95 -10.22
C SER A 105 -5.26 22.79 -10.44
N LYS A 106 -4.76 21.62 -10.87
CA LYS A 106 -5.55 20.42 -11.12
C LYS A 106 -4.88 19.18 -10.52
N ALA A 107 -5.68 18.19 -10.11
CA ALA A 107 -5.20 16.85 -9.78
C ALA A 107 -6.06 15.78 -10.47
N HIS A 108 -5.42 14.82 -11.14
CA HIS A 108 -6.08 13.59 -11.57
C HIS A 108 -5.94 12.54 -10.47
N VAL A 109 -7.06 12.03 -9.96
CA VAL A 109 -7.06 11.01 -8.91
C VAL A 109 -7.64 9.70 -9.42
N THR A 110 -6.98 8.58 -9.12
CA THR A 110 -7.49 7.23 -9.43
C THR A 110 -7.27 6.29 -8.23
N LEU A 111 -8.36 5.70 -7.72
CA LEU A 111 -8.35 4.68 -6.68
C LEU A 111 -8.92 3.35 -7.21
N TRP A 112 -8.32 2.21 -6.88
CA TRP A 112 -8.88 0.90 -7.23
C TRP A 112 -9.69 0.33 -6.06
N SER A 113 -11.00 0.16 -6.25
CA SER A 113 -11.93 -0.42 -5.25
C SER A 113 -13.17 -0.97 -5.96
N PRO A 114 -13.07 -2.16 -6.60
CA PRO A 114 -14.12 -2.68 -7.48
C PRO A 114 -15.45 -2.95 -6.77
N SER A 115 -15.41 -3.32 -5.48
CA SER A 115 -16.61 -3.65 -4.70
C SER A 115 -17.32 -2.44 -4.10
N ALA A 116 -16.77 -1.24 -4.21
CA ALA A 116 -17.39 -0.04 -3.67
C ALA A 116 -18.69 0.31 -4.40
N ASP A 117 -19.67 0.83 -3.64
CA ASP A 117 -20.89 1.44 -4.17
C ASP A 117 -20.69 2.94 -4.45
N GLN A 118 -19.86 3.59 -3.64
CA GLN A 118 -19.49 5.00 -3.76
C GLN A 118 -18.09 5.21 -3.19
N VAL A 119 -17.34 6.12 -3.82
CA VAL A 119 -16.07 6.63 -3.31
C VAL A 119 -16.11 8.15 -3.35
N ASP A 120 -15.85 8.79 -2.22
CA ASP A 120 -15.66 10.24 -2.13
C ASP A 120 -14.21 10.53 -1.74
N ILE A 121 -13.63 11.61 -2.26
CA ILE A 121 -12.39 12.17 -1.74
C ILE A 121 -12.73 13.29 -0.76
N ILE A 122 -12.10 13.27 0.41
CA ILE A 122 -12.20 14.31 1.44
C ILE A 122 -10.90 15.10 1.42
N VAL A 123 -10.99 16.41 1.21
CA VAL A 123 -9.84 17.30 1.14
C VAL A 123 -9.74 18.12 2.43
N TYR A 124 -8.56 18.14 3.03
CA TYR A 124 -8.25 18.81 4.30
C TYR A 124 -7.27 19.98 4.08
N ASP A 125 -7.36 20.99 4.94
CA ASP A 125 -6.53 22.19 4.89
C ASP A 125 -5.04 21.88 5.15
N LYS A 126 -4.16 22.40 4.30
CA LYS A 126 -2.70 22.20 4.42
C LYS A 126 -2.10 22.80 5.69
N ASN A 127 -2.74 23.82 6.28
CA ASN A 127 -2.27 24.48 7.50
C ASN A 127 -2.99 23.97 8.76
N ASN A 128 -4.04 23.18 8.59
CA ASN A 128 -4.77 22.52 9.66
C ASN A 128 -5.38 21.22 9.13
N GLN A 129 -4.63 20.13 9.27
CA GLN A 129 -5.02 18.82 8.72
C GLN A 129 -6.35 18.29 9.29
N ASP A 130 -6.91 18.85 10.35
CA ASP A 130 -8.20 18.44 10.94
C ASP A 130 -9.39 19.22 10.36
N LYS A 131 -9.14 20.25 9.55
CA LYS A 131 -10.18 21.05 8.91
C LYS A 131 -10.50 20.47 7.53
N VAL A 132 -11.66 19.83 7.40
CA VAL A 132 -12.23 19.47 6.10
C VAL A 132 -12.60 20.73 5.33
N LEU A 133 -12.17 20.82 4.08
CA LEU A 133 -12.48 21.93 3.18
C LEU A 133 -13.57 21.56 2.18
N ALA A 134 -13.50 20.34 1.64
CA ALA A 134 -14.42 19.88 0.63
C ALA A 134 -14.50 18.36 0.62
N GLU A 135 -15.62 17.85 0.09
CA GLU A 135 -15.79 16.45 -0.28
C GLU A 135 -16.26 16.40 -1.73
N HIS A 136 -15.73 15.46 -2.50
CA HIS A 136 -16.06 15.31 -3.92
C HIS A 136 -16.25 13.84 -4.27
N ALA A 137 -17.38 13.51 -4.90
CA ALA A 137 -17.68 12.16 -5.33
C ALA A 137 -16.82 11.77 -6.55
N LEU A 138 -16.17 10.61 -6.50
CA LEU A 138 -15.48 10.04 -7.66
C LEU A 138 -16.47 9.31 -8.57
N SER A 139 -16.14 9.25 -9.84
CA SER A 139 -16.89 8.48 -10.84
C SER A 139 -16.28 7.09 -11.03
N LYS A 140 -17.13 6.06 -11.15
CA LYS A 140 -16.69 4.71 -11.44
C LYS A 140 -16.04 4.66 -12.83
N GLY A 141 -14.80 4.20 -12.88
CA GLY A 141 -14.00 4.02 -14.08
C GLY A 141 -13.88 2.56 -14.51
N PRO A 142 -13.03 2.27 -15.51
CA PRO A 142 -12.81 0.92 -15.99
C PRO A 142 -12.22 0.01 -14.91
N ARG A 143 -12.48 -1.29 -14.99
CA ARG A 143 -11.84 -2.30 -14.13
C ARG A 143 -11.97 -2.02 -12.62
N GLY A 144 -13.05 -1.37 -12.19
CA GLY A 144 -13.30 -1.11 -10.78
C GLY A 144 -12.48 0.04 -10.18
N THR A 145 -11.92 0.90 -11.03
CA THR A 145 -11.32 2.15 -10.57
C THR A 145 -12.39 3.19 -10.23
N TRP A 146 -12.02 4.19 -9.46
CA TRP A 146 -12.78 5.39 -9.13
C TRP A 146 -11.91 6.59 -9.46
N GLN A 147 -12.44 7.55 -10.20
CA GLN A 147 -11.65 8.62 -10.81
C GLN A 147 -12.34 9.99 -10.69
N ALA A 148 -11.52 11.04 -10.58
CA ALA A 148 -11.96 12.42 -10.71
C ALA A 148 -10.81 13.30 -11.20
N ASP A 149 -11.18 14.37 -11.92
CA ASP A 149 -10.31 15.51 -12.17
C ASP A 149 -10.73 16.62 -11.20
N LEU A 150 -9.88 16.90 -10.21
CA LEU A 150 -10.13 17.93 -9.20
C LEU A 150 -9.53 19.24 -9.67
N LEU A 151 -10.35 20.27 -9.84
CA LEU A 151 -9.89 21.64 -10.05
C LEU A 151 -9.81 22.35 -8.70
N ALA A 152 -8.70 23.02 -8.41
CA ALA A 152 -8.52 23.77 -7.16
C ALA A 152 -9.68 24.76 -6.95
N THR A 153 -10.11 25.42 -8.02
CA THR A 153 -11.18 26.43 -8.00
C THR A 153 -12.53 25.87 -7.56
N ASP A 154 -12.81 24.61 -7.88
CA ASP A 154 -14.08 23.95 -7.48
C ASP A 154 -14.12 23.71 -5.97
N LEU A 155 -12.95 23.69 -5.32
CA LEU A 155 -12.80 23.57 -3.87
C LEU A 155 -12.59 24.94 -3.18
N GLY A 156 -12.70 26.04 -3.94
CA GLY A 156 -12.42 27.39 -3.43
C GLY A 156 -10.93 27.67 -3.18
N LEU A 157 -10.04 26.94 -3.86
CA LEU A 157 -8.59 27.03 -3.73
C LEU A 157 -7.96 27.57 -5.02
N GLU A 158 -6.77 28.16 -4.91
CA GLU A 158 -5.96 28.53 -6.07
C GLU A 158 -5.05 27.38 -6.53
N ASN A 159 -4.67 26.48 -5.60
CA ASN A 159 -3.73 25.40 -5.83
C ASN A 159 -3.96 24.25 -4.83
N LEU A 160 -3.80 23.00 -5.27
CA LEU A 160 -3.94 21.79 -4.45
C LEU A 160 -2.64 21.37 -3.74
N THR A 161 -1.48 21.88 -4.14
CA THR A 161 -0.17 21.49 -3.59
C THR A 161 -0.13 21.67 -2.08
N GLY A 162 0.25 20.60 -1.38
CA GLY A 162 0.38 20.54 0.07
C GLY A 162 -0.92 20.32 0.83
N TYR A 163 -2.09 20.37 0.17
CA TYR A 163 -3.35 19.98 0.80
C TYR A 163 -3.39 18.46 0.99
N PHE A 164 -4.16 18.03 1.99
CA PHE A 164 -4.25 16.63 2.35
C PHE A 164 -5.56 16.01 1.90
N TYR A 165 -5.57 14.69 1.73
CA TYR A 165 -6.78 13.96 1.38
C TYR A 165 -6.83 12.54 1.96
N GLN A 166 -8.05 12.05 2.10
CA GLN A 166 -8.38 10.64 2.34
C GLN A 166 -9.55 10.27 1.42
N TYR A 167 -9.80 8.97 1.24
CA TYR A 167 -11.03 8.53 0.58
C TYR A 167 -12.02 8.00 1.61
N ARG A 168 -13.31 8.23 1.35
CA ARG A 168 -14.40 7.52 2.00
C ARG A 168 -14.96 6.50 1.03
N ILE A 169 -14.94 5.23 1.42
CA ILE A 169 -15.51 4.14 0.62
C ILE A 169 -16.78 3.66 1.29
N LYS A 170 -17.87 3.58 0.53
CA LYS A 170 -19.15 3.04 0.97
C LYS A 170 -19.42 1.68 0.33
N ARG A 171 -19.85 0.72 1.15
CA ARG A 171 -20.34 -0.60 0.76
C ARG A 171 -21.58 -0.96 1.60
N GLY A 172 -22.74 -0.99 0.98
CA GLY A 172 -24.03 -1.05 1.66
C GLY A 172 -24.21 0.11 2.64
N ASP A 173 -24.56 -0.20 3.88
CA ASP A 173 -24.76 0.80 4.95
C ASP A 173 -23.46 1.19 5.67
N GLN A 174 -22.32 0.58 5.31
CA GLN A 174 -21.03 0.85 5.95
C GLN A 174 -20.19 1.84 5.15
N SER A 175 -19.44 2.68 5.86
CA SER A 175 -18.46 3.57 5.27
C SER A 175 -17.17 3.56 6.07
N VAL A 176 -16.04 3.55 5.38
CA VAL A 176 -14.69 3.53 5.95
C VAL A 176 -13.86 4.66 5.35
N ILE A 177 -12.94 5.20 6.15
CA ILE A 177 -11.96 6.20 5.71
C ILE A 177 -10.65 5.48 5.46
N VAL A 178 -10.06 5.71 4.30
CA VAL A 178 -8.88 4.98 3.84
C VAL A 178 -7.79 5.93 3.37
N LEU A 179 -6.55 5.47 3.50
CA LEU A 179 -5.38 6.12 2.91
C LEU A 179 -5.20 5.64 1.47
N ASP A 180 -4.84 6.57 0.59
CA ASP A 180 -4.43 6.23 -0.77
C ASP A 180 -3.16 5.36 -0.72
N PRO A 181 -3.20 4.10 -1.20
CA PRO A 181 -2.03 3.23 -1.18
C PRO A 181 -0.88 3.73 -2.07
N TYR A 182 -1.14 4.68 -2.99
CA TYR A 182 -0.16 5.30 -3.88
C TYR A 182 0.19 6.75 -3.48
N ALA A 183 -0.19 7.21 -2.28
CA ALA A 183 0.15 8.53 -1.76
C ALA A 183 1.66 8.79 -1.82
N LYS A 184 2.07 9.95 -2.36
CA LYS A 184 3.49 10.30 -2.55
C LYS A 184 4.11 11.06 -1.37
N SER A 185 3.28 11.60 -0.50
CA SER A 185 3.63 12.09 0.83
C SER A 185 2.40 12.12 1.72
N LEU A 186 2.56 12.46 2.99
CA LEU A 186 1.51 12.43 4.01
C LEU A 186 1.51 13.71 4.84
N ALA A 187 0.38 13.98 5.47
CA ALA A 187 0.35 14.86 6.63
C ALA A 187 1.23 14.32 7.77
N ALA A 188 1.58 15.23 8.68
CA ALA A 188 2.20 14.91 9.95
C ALA A 188 1.41 13.83 10.72
N TRP A 189 2.05 12.71 11.05
CA TRP A 189 1.37 11.57 11.67
C TRP A 189 1.66 11.45 13.18
N ASN A 190 0.61 11.11 13.93
CA ASN A 190 0.68 10.79 15.35
C ASN A 190 -0.29 9.65 15.68
N SER A 191 0.23 8.44 15.91
CA SER A 191 -0.62 7.29 16.25
C SER A 191 -1.35 7.40 17.59
N ASP A 192 -0.89 8.26 18.51
CA ASP A 192 -1.58 8.49 19.78
C ASP A 192 -2.98 9.10 19.56
N ASP A 193 -3.17 9.77 18.42
CA ASP A 193 -4.41 10.40 18.03
C ASP A 193 -5.38 9.45 17.32
N ALA A 194 -5.00 8.19 17.06
CA ALA A 194 -5.83 7.22 16.33
C ALA A 194 -7.18 6.92 16.99
N SER A 195 -7.33 7.27 18.27
CA SER A 195 -8.59 7.14 19.01
C SER A 195 -9.55 8.33 18.86
N LYS A 196 -9.11 9.47 18.28
CA LYS A 196 -9.92 10.69 18.14
C LYS A 196 -11.09 10.54 17.17
N GLY A 197 -10.95 9.72 16.13
CA GLY A 197 -11.98 9.56 15.12
C GLY A 197 -11.54 8.67 13.95
N PRO A 198 -12.47 8.29 13.06
CA PRO A 198 -12.16 7.45 11.89
C PRO A 198 -11.09 8.04 10.96
N ASP A 199 -11.06 9.36 10.80
CA ASP A 199 -10.10 10.11 9.98
C ASP A 199 -8.69 10.21 10.61
N HIS A 200 -8.56 9.86 11.89
CA HIS A 200 -7.29 9.80 12.62
C HIS A 200 -6.73 8.38 12.73
N LYS A 201 -7.47 7.34 12.33
CA LYS A 201 -7.01 5.94 12.38
C LYS A 201 -5.93 5.63 11.36
N ILE A 202 -5.73 6.49 10.37
CA ILE A 202 -4.74 6.36 9.32
C ILE A 202 -4.27 7.76 8.91
N ALA A 203 -3.05 7.88 8.40
CA ALA A 203 -2.55 9.15 7.89
C ALA A 203 -3.41 9.71 6.75
N LYS A 204 -3.25 11.00 6.50
CA LYS A 204 -3.87 11.71 5.37
C LYS A 204 -2.83 11.84 4.26
N ALA A 205 -3.16 11.42 3.04
CA ALA A 205 -2.29 11.58 1.87
C ALA A 205 -2.10 13.07 1.56
N ALA A 206 -1.02 13.44 0.88
CA ALA A 206 -0.75 14.82 0.47
C ALA A 206 -0.66 14.94 -1.05
N PHE A 207 -1.24 16.01 -1.59
CA PHE A 207 -1.04 16.39 -2.99
C PHE A 207 0.35 17.01 -3.15
N VAL A 208 1.27 16.26 -3.74
CA VAL A 208 2.66 16.69 -3.98
C VAL A 208 3.08 16.24 -5.38
N ASP A 209 4.03 16.97 -5.98
CA ASP A 209 4.72 16.56 -7.20
C ASP A 209 6.19 16.30 -6.89
N PRO A 210 6.60 15.04 -6.65
CA PRO A 210 7.95 14.69 -6.25
C PRO A 210 9.05 15.20 -7.20
N ALA A 211 8.76 15.38 -8.48
CA ALA A 211 9.73 15.89 -9.47
C ALA A 211 10.13 17.35 -9.18
N ASN A 212 9.27 18.10 -8.48
CA ASN A 212 9.51 19.50 -8.15
C ASN A 212 10.48 19.71 -6.98
N TYR A 213 10.78 18.68 -6.18
CA TYR A 213 11.59 18.80 -4.97
C TYR A 213 12.97 18.14 -5.08
N GLY A 214 13.94 18.69 -4.36
CA GLY A 214 15.33 18.22 -4.32
C GLY A 214 16.16 18.60 -5.54
N PRO A 215 17.38 18.04 -5.67
CA PRO A 215 18.30 18.33 -6.76
C PRO A 215 17.74 17.84 -8.10
N LYS A 216 17.81 18.69 -9.14
CA LYS A 216 17.25 18.40 -10.47
C LYS A 216 18.11 17.47 -11.31
N ASP A 217 19.37 17.32 -10.93
CA ASP A 217 20.40 16.50 -11.54
C ASP A 217 20.67 15.20 -10.75
N LEU A 218 19.78 14.84 -9.81
CA LEU A 218 19.87 13.57 -9.09
C LEU A 218 19.79 12.39 -10.06
N ASP A 219 20.82 11.55 -10.03
CA ASP A 219 20.99 10.35 -10.87
C ASP A 219 21.52 9.19 -9.99
N TYR A 220 21.58 7.98 -10.54
CA TYR A 220 22.11 6.80 -9.86
C TYR A 220 23.57 6.96 -9.43
N ALA A 221 23.95 6.21 -8.39
CA ALA A 221 25.28 6.25 -7.81
C ALA A 221 26.37 5.86 -8.83
N LYS A 222 27.51 6.57 -8.79
CA LYS A 222 28.71 6.25 -9.58
C LYS A 222 29.81 5.79 -8.62
N ILE A 223 29.73 4.53 -8.22
CA ILE A 223 30.63 3.93 -7.22
C ILE A 223 31.93 3.48 -7.91
N PRO A 224 33.11 4.00 -7.51
CA PRO A 224 34.38 3.61 -8.13
C PRO A 224 34.64 2.10 -8.05
N ASN A 225 35.01 1.50 -9.18
CA ASN A 225 35.33 0.08 -9.33
C ASN A 225 34.21 -0.93 -9.00
N PHE A 226 32.98 -0.49 -8.75
CA PHE A 226 31.84 -1.38 -8.54
C PHE A 226 31.36 -1.96 -9.88
N LYS A 227 31.50 -3.28 -10.08
CA LYS A 227 31.13 -3.97 -11.33
C LYS A 227 29.99 -4.97 -11.15
N SER A 228 29.89 -5.52 -9.95
CA SER A 228 28.99 -6.62 -9.62
C SER A 228 28.56 -6.56 -8.16
N ARG A 229 27.50 -7.28 -7.81
CA ARG A 229 26.97 -7.32 -6.44
C ARG A 229 28.00 -7.83 -5.42
N GLU A 230 28.95 -8.66 -5.84
CA GLU A 230 30.02 -9.20 -5.01
C GLU A 230 31.03 -8.11 -4.57
N ASP A 231 31.05 -6.96 -5.25
CA ASP A 231 31.89 -5.80 -4.90
C ASP A 231 31.25 -4.94 -3.79
N ALA A 232 30.01 -5.26 -3.36
CA ALA A 232 29.29 -4.45 -2.38
C ALA A 232 29.82 -4.67 -0.96
N ILE A 233 30.22 -3.59 -0.31
CA ILE A 233 30.40 -3.46 1.14
C ILE A 233 29.26 -2.59 1.66
N ILE A 234 28.31 -3.23 2.35
CA ILE A 234 27.07 -2.61 2.83
C ILE A 234 27.22 -2.24 4.31
N TYR A 235 26.86 -1.00 4.64
CA TYR A 235 26.79 -0.51 6.02
C TYR A 235 25.35 -0.19 6.39
N GLU A 236 24.79 -0.95 7.32
CA GLU A 236 23.44 -0.72 7.82
C GLU A 236 23.40 0.37 8.89
N ALA A 237 22.50 1.34 8.73
CA ALA A 237 22.31 2.44 9.65
C ALA A 237 20.84 2.81 9.80
N HIS A 238 20.44 3.21 11.00
CA HIS A 238 19.16 3.86 11.24
C HIS A 238 19.36 5.39 11.26
N VAL A 239 18.49 6.13 10.55
CA VAL A 239 18.65 7.59 10.35
C VAL A 239 18.73 8.33 11.68
N ARG A 240 17.88 7.95 12.64
CA ARG A 240 17.89 8.56 13.98
C ARG A 240 19.16 8.23 14.74
N ASP A 241 19.59 6.97 14.73
CA ASP A 241 20.70 6.48 15.56
C ASP A 241 21.98 7.21 15.22
N PHE A 242 22.25 7.33 13.91
CA PHE A 242 23.52 7.82 13.37
C PHE A 242 23.87 9.24 13.82
N THR A 243 22.87 10.04 14.23
CA THR A 243 23.08 11.42 14.69
C THR A 243 22.39 11.76 16.01
N SER A 244 21.84 10.79 16.73
CA SER A 244 21.12 11.03 18.00
C SER A 244 22.01 11.15 19.24
N ASP A 245 23.32 11.01 19.11
CA ASP A 245 24.24 11.23 20.24
C ASP A 245 24.21 12.71 20.68
N LYS A 246 24.25 12.93 21.99
CA LYS A 246 24.38 14.25 22.59
C LYS A 246 25.75 14.86 22.32
N ALA A 247 26.80 14.04 22.26
CA ALA A 247 28.18 14.49 22.11
C ALA A 247 28.37 15.37 20.87
N ILE A 248 27.63 15.08 19.79
CA ILE A 248 27.72 15.80 18.52
C ILE A 248 26.70 16.95 18.39
N SER A 249 25.87 17.22 19.40
CA SER A 249 24.76 18.18 19.30
C SER A 249 25.22 19.59 18.92
N ALA A 250 26.36 20.03 19.46
CA ALA A 250 26.90 21.37 19.22
C ALA A 250 27.56 21.50 17.83
N GLU A 251 27.83 20.38 17.17
CA GLU A 251 28.48 20.34 15.85
C GLU A 251 27.45 20.25 14.71
N LEU A 252 26.26 19.71 14.97
CA LEU A 252 25.19 19.59 13.99
C LEU A 252 24.60 20.96 13.65
N LYS A 253 24.41 21.21 12.35
CA LYS A 253 23.71 22.40 11.84
C LYS A 253 22.22 22.15 11.66
N HIS A 254 21.85 20.89 11.41
CA HIS A 254 20.47 20.43 11.25
C HIS A 254 19.96 19.72 12.51
N GLN A 255 18.63 19.59 12.62
CA GLN A 255 18.02 18.84 13.71
C GLN A 255 18.53 17.39 13.72
N PHE A 256 19.00 16.91 14.88
CA PHE A 256 19.49 15.54 15.03
C PHE A 256 18.46 14.49 14.57
N GLY A 257 18.94 13.36 14.10
CA GLY A 257 18.11 12.21 13.72
C GLY A 257 17.21 12.45 12.51
N THR A 258 17.55 13.43 11.67
CA THR A 258 16.89 13.74 10.39
C THR A 258 17.77 13.38 9.21
N PHE A 259 17.19 13.35 8.00
CA PHE A 259 17.96 13.14 6.77
C PHE A 259 19.05 14.21 6.59
N ALA A 260 18.76 15.46 6.91
CA ALA A 260 19.70 16.57 6.79
C ALA A 260 20.89 16.42 7.76
N ALA A 261 20.64 16.06 9.01
CA ALA A 261 21.73 15.81 9.97
C ALA A 261 22.58 14.58 9.58
N PHE A 262 21.96 13.53 9.02
CA PHE A 262 22.71 12.36 8.52
C PHE A 262 23.73 12.77 7.45
N ALA A 263 23.34 13.65 6.53
CA ALA A 263 24.21 14.12 5.46
C ALA A 263 25.48 14.84 5.98
N GLU A 264 25.44 15.45 7.18
CA GLU A 264 26.59 16.11 7.81
C GLU A 264 27.69 15.13 8.25
N ARG A 265 27.42 13.82 8.26
CA ARG A 265 28.33 12.78 8.79
C ARG A 265 28.80 11.76 7.74
N LEU A 266 28.58 12.04 6.45
CA LEU A 266 28.94 11.13 5.37
C LEU A 266 30.46 10.98 5.17
N ASP A 267 31.25 12.00 5.53
CA ASP A 267 32.72 11.92 5.46
C ASP A 267 33.28 10.75 6.29
N TYR A 268 32.65 10.44 7.44
CA TYR A 268 33.01 9.29 8.26
C TYR A 268 32.81 7.97 7.51
N LEU A 269 31.66 7.80 6.83
CA LEU A 269 31.36 6.57 6.10
C LEU A 269 32.22 6.43 4.83
N LYS A 270 32.54 7.56 4.19
CA LYS A 270 33.48 7.60 3.08
C LYS A 270 34.89 7.19 3.50
N ASP A 271 35.38 7.69 4.63
CA ASP A 271 36.70 7.33 5.18
C ASP A 271 36.73 5.85 5.62
N LEU A 272 35.62 5.35 6.20
CA LEU A 272 35.44 3.94 6.51
C LEU A 272 35.52 3.03 5.26
N GLY A 273 35.23 3.57 4.08
CA GLY A 273 35.40 2.88 2.79
C GLY A 273 34.24 1.98 2.38
N VAL A 274 33.04 2.22 2.91
CA VAL A 274 31.84 1.44 2.54
C VAL A 274 31.36 1.85 1.15
N THR A 275 30.74 0.92 0.42
CA THR A 275 30.22 1.21 -0.93
C THR A 275 28.76 1.63 -0.91
N HIS A 276 27.97 1.04 -0.01
CA HIS A 276 26.53 1.25 0.08
C HIS A 276 26.13 1.52 1.53
N ILE A 277 25.28 2.51 1.73
CA ILE A 277 24.62 2.77 3.01
C ILE A 277 23.22 2.15 2.92
N GLN A 278 22.96 1.12 3.71
CA GLN A 278 21.62 0.57 3.89
C GLN A 278 20.92 1.34 5.00
N LEU A 279 19.83 2.01 4.66
CA LEU A 279 18.99 2.68 5.64
C LEU A 279 17.89 1.72 6.09
N LEU A 280 17.73 1.58 7.41
CA LEU A 280 16.50 1.03 7.99
C LEU A 280 15.26 1.79 7.47
N PRO A 281 14.04 1.23 7.60
CA PRO A 281 12.85 1.71 6.90
C PRO A 281 12.64 3.23 6.97
N VAL A 282 12.69 3.89 5.81
CA VAL A 282 12.43 5.34 5.65
C VAL A 282 11.04 5.64 5.07
N LEU A 283 10.30 4.61 4.69
CA LEU A 283 8.89 4.72 4.31
C LEU A 283 8.02 4.89 5.56
N SER A 284 6.80 5.41 5.38
CA SER A 284 5.88 5.69 6.48
C SER A 284 5.55 4.44 7.29
N TYR A 285 5.66 4.57 8.62
CA TYR A 285 5.34 3.53 9.60
C TYR A 285 4.38 4.07 10.68
N TYR A 286 3.61 3.16 11.27
CA TYR A 286 2.40 3.49 12.01
C TYR A 286 2.67 3.94 13.45
N PHE A 287 3.43 3.20 14.28
CA PHE A 287 3.57 3.54 15.70
C PHE A 287 4.64 4.60 15.95
N VAL A 288 4.24 5.86 15.84
CA VAL A 288 5.12 7.03 16.04
C VAL A 288 4.31 8.31 16.27
N ASN A 289 4.93 9.26 16.96
CA ASN A 289 4.51 10.65 17.03
C ASN A 289 5.57 11.53 16.36
N GLU A 290 5.34 11.88 15.09
CA GLU A 290 6.28 12.68 14.29
C GLU A 290 6.42 14.11 14.83
N MET A 291 5.42 14.62 15.58
CA MET A 291 5.45 15.97 16.17
C MET A 291 6.43 16.10 17.33
N GLN A 292 6.93 14.97 17.83
CA GLN A 292 7.97 14.92 18.86
C GLN A 292 9.31 14.44 18.31
N ASN A 293 9.55 14.48 16.99
CA ASN A 293 10.78 13.94 16.42
C ASN A 293 12.05 14.66 16.90
N GLY A 294 11.98 15.98 17.12
CA GLY A 294 13.04 16.81 17.70
C GLY A 294 13.25 16.63 19.21
N LYS A 295 12.47 15.77 19.88
CA LYS A 295 12.68 15.44 21.29
C LYS A 295 13.67 14.29 21.42
N ARG A 296 14.77 14.51 22.15
CA ARG A 296 15.72 13.43 22.49
C ARG A 296 15.12 12.46 23.51
N LEU A 297 15.58 11.21 23.46
CA LEU A 297 15.10 10.11 24.29
C LEU A 297 16.20 9.70 25.27
N ASP A 298 16.44 10.57 26.25
CA ASP A 298 17.64 10.51 27.10
C ASP A 298 17.60 9.45 28.20
N THR A 299 16.39 9.04 28.57
CA THR A 299 16.19 8.00 29.58
C THR A 299 16.42 6.65 28.92
N TYR A 300 17.33 5.86 29.49
CA TYR A 300 17.49 4.46 29.10
C TYR A 300 16.16 3.72 29.29
N ALA A 301 15.54 3.33 28.19
CA ALA A 301 14.29 2.59 28.14
C ALA A 301 14.34 1.63 26.95
N SER A 302 13.83 0.41 27.13
CA SER A 302 13.76 -0.62 26.10
C SER A 302 12.35 -0.83 25.54
N SER A 303 11.39 -0.01 25.96
CA SER A 303 9.98 -0.11 25.60
C SER A 303 9.27 1.22 25.85
N ASN A 304 8.08 1.41 25.28
CA ASN A 304 7.26 2.61 25.47
C ASN A 304 8.02 3.90 25.14
N SER A 305 8.70 3.89 24.01
CA SER A 305 9.50 4.99 23.48
C SER A 305 8.93 5.42 22.15
N ASN A 306 9.06 6.70 21.82
CA ASN A 306 8.74 7.19 20.47
C ASN A 306 9.80 6.75 19.42
N TYR A 307 10.88 6.11 19.87
CA TYR A 307 11.81 5.44 18.99
C TYR A 307 11.15 4.23 18.35
N ASN A 308 11.28 4.11 17.04
CA ASN A 308 10.84 2.95 16.27
C ASN A 308 11.85 2.71 15.14
N TRP A 309 12.15 1.45 14.85
CA TRP A 309 12.97 1.06 13.69
C TRP A 309 12.24 1.25 12.36
N GLY A 310 10.91 1.25 12.37
CA GLY A 310 10.07 1.51 11.19
C GLY A 310 9.48 0.26 10.54
N TYR A 311 9.56 -0.92 11.18
CA TYR A 311 9.00 -2.18 10.69
C TYR A 311 7.48 -2.33 10.92
N ASP A 312 6.74 -1.23 11.04
CA ASP A 312 5.28 -1.19 11.22
C ASP A 312 4.61 -0.45 10.04
N PRO A 313 4.57 -1.01 8.82
CA PRO A 313 4.37 -0.23 7.59
C PRO A 313 2.96 0.37 7.50
N GLN A 314 2.89 1.66 7.12
CA GLN A 314 1.66 2.40 6.91
C GLN A 314 1.43 2.75 5.43
N ASN A 315 2.48 3.16 4.70
CA ASN A 315 2.42 3.45 3.27
C ASN A 315 3.75 3.10 2.58
N TYR A 316 3.68 2.61 1.34
CA TYR A 316 4.84 2.11 0.61
C TYR A 316 5.47 3.10 -0.38
N PHE A 317 4.92 4.31 -0.53
CA PHE A 317 5.45 5.32 -1.46
C PHE A 317 5.87 6.60 -0.73
N SER A 318 5.17 6.92 0.37
CA SER A 318 5.44 8.08 1.20
C SER A 318 6.55 7.82 2.21
N LEU A 319 7.49 8.75 2.31
CA LEU A 319 8.50 8.76 3.37
C LEU A 319 7.87 9.05 4.74
N THR A 320 8.47 8.51 5.80
CA THR A 320 8.13 8.93 7.17
C THR A 320 8.46 10.42 7.36
N GLY A 321 7.63 11.12 8.13
CA GLY A 321 7.91 12.46 8.63
C GLY A 321 8.84 12.46 9.83
N MET A 322 9.07 11.31 10.49
CA MET A 322 9.94 11.23 11.68
C MET A 322 11.35 11.72 11.42
N TYR A 323 11.87 11.56 10.19
CA TYR A 323 13.22 11.98 9.81
C TYR A 323 13.25 13.31 9.04
N SER A 324 12.13 14.05 9.01
CA SER A 324 12.03 15.39 8.41
C SER A 324 12.30 16.50 9.42
N GLU A 325 12.93 17.62 9.04
CA GLU A 325 13.04 18.79 9.92
C GLU A 325 11.69 19.52 10.09
N ASN A 326 10.76 19.33 9.15
CA ASN A 326 9.40 19.87 9.23
C ASN A 326 8.38 18.82 8.76
N PRO A 327 7.93 17.92 9.65
CA PRO A 327 7.02 16.84 9.26
C PRO A 327 5.64 17.34 8.78
N SER A 328 5.23 18.56 9.16
CA SER A 328 3.98 19.18 8.72
C SER A 328 4.03 19.71 7.28
N ASP A 329 5.23 19.88 6.71
CA ASP A 329 5.39 20.16 5.28
C ASP A 329 5.59 18.84 4.51
N PRO A 330 4.61 18.39 3.72
CA PRO A 330 4.69 17.12 3.01
C PRO A 330 5.75 17.12 1.90
N ALA A 331 6.15 18.27 1.37
CA ALA A 331 7.20 18.36 0.35
C ALA A 331 8.60 18.22 0.96
N LYS A 332 8.77 18.70 2.20
CA LYS A 332 10.08 18.82 2.85
C LYS A 332 10.81 17.49 2.98
N ARG A 333 10.10 16.44 3.41
CA ARG A 333 10.68 15.08 3.55
C ARG A 333 11.20 14.51 2.23
N ILE A 334 10.56 14.83 1.10
CA ILE A 334 10.99 14.40 -0.24
C ILE A 334 12.27 15.16 -0.63
N GLU A 335 12.27 16.47 -0.44
CA GLU A 335 13.44 17.32 -0.68
C GLU A 335 14.66 16.84 0.12
N GLU A 336 14.50 16.68 1.44
CA GLU A 336 15.57 16.29 2.36
C GLU A 336 16.13 14.90 2.06
N PHE A 337 15.25 13.94 1.77
CA PHE A 337 15.70 12.60 1.40
C PHE A 337 16.47 12.60 0.07
N LYS A 338 15.97 13.30 -0.96
CA LYS A 338 16.70 13.47 -2.22
C LYS A 338 18.04 14.17 -2.04
N ASN A 339 18.11 15.17 -1.14
CA ASN A 339 19.36 15.84 -0.79
C ASN A 339 20.34 14.88 -0.09
N LEU A 340 19.87 14.03 0.82
CA LEU A 340 20.70 13.00 1.45
C LEU A 340 21.23 12.01 0.41
N VAL A 341 20.38 11.49 -0.48
CA VAL A 341 20.80 10.56 -1.55
C VAL A 341 21.83 11.22 -2.48
N ALA A 342 21.59 12.46 -2.91
CA ALA A 342 22.55 13.22 -3.70
C ALA A 342 23.89 13.39 -2.96
N ALA A 343 23.85 13.69 -1.66
CA ALA A 343 25.05 13.81 -0.85
C ALA A 343 25.81 12.47 -0.78
N ILE A 344 25.12 11.35 -0.56
CA ILE A 344 25.72 10.00 -0.57
C ILE A 344 26.41 9.72 -1.92
N HIS A 345 25.72 9.99 -3.03
CA HIS A 345 26.26 9.78 -4.39
C HIS A 345 27.48 10.67 -4.66
N ASN A 346 27.48 11.91 -4.19
CA ASN A 346 28.62 12.83 -4.29
C ASN A 346 29.83 12.35 -3.48
N HIS A 347 29.63 11.49 -2.48
CA HIS A 347 30.70 10.83 -1.75
C HIS A 347 31.18 9.52 -2.40
N GLY A 348 30.66 9.17 -3.58
CA GLY A 348 31.03 7.97 -4.32
C GLY A 348 30.40 6.68 -3.76
N MET A 349 29.34 6.81 -2.97
CA MET A 349 28.61 5.70 -2.34
C MET A 349 27.21 5.56 -2.94
N GLY A 350 26.60 4.38 -2.78
CA GLY A 350 25.20 4.11 -3.08
C GLY A 350 24.33 4.10 -1.82
N VAL A 351 23.01 4.13 -2.02
CA VAL A 351 22.01 3.94 -0.97
C VAL A 351 21.20 2.68 -1.23
N ILE A 352 20.89 1.92 -0.18
CA ILE A 352 19.98 0.78 -0.20
C ILE A 352 18.86 1.09 0.80
N LEU A 353 17.61 0.81 0.43
CA LEU A 353 16.46 1.02 1.31
C LEU A 353 15.96 -0.32 1.81
N ASP A 354 15.86 -0.45 3.14
CA ASP A 354 15.11 -1.53 3.76
C ASP A 354 13.60 -1.31 3.53
N VAL A 355 12.92 -2.31 2.98
CA VAL A 355 11.53 -2.24 2.52
C VAL A 355 10.72 -3.42 3.05
N VAL A 356 9.50 -3.14 3.53
CA VAL A 356 8.76 -4.05 4.41
C VAL A 356 7.41 -4.47 3.81
N TYR A 357 7.40 -5.05 2.60
CA TYR A 357 6.15 -5.48 1.94
C TYR A 357 5.51 -6.74 2.53
N ASN A 358 6.17 -7.42 3.45
CA ASN A 358 5.72 -8.72 3.96
C ASN A 358 4.49 -8.61 4.88
N HIS A 359 4.26 -7.43 5.47
CA HIS A 359 3.06 -7.11 6.24
C HIS A 359 2.80 -5.59 6.28
N THR A 360 1.62 -5.21 6.76
CA THR A 360 1.28 -3.85 7.21
C THR A 360 1.07 -3.83 8.72
N ASP A 361 1.07 -2.65 9.34
CA ASP A 361 0.79 -2.55 10.79
C ASP A 361 -0.67 -2.88 11.15
N LYS A 362 -1.62 -2.44 10.33
CA LYS A 362 -3.05 -2.76 10.47
C LYS A 362 -3.55 -3.46 9.22
N THR A 363 -4.30 -4.55 9.40
CA THR A 363 -5.02 -5.21 8.30
C THR A 363 -5.97 -4.25 7.58
N ALA A 364 -6.59 -3.33 8.32
CA ALA A 364 -7.51 -2.32 7.80
C ALA A 364 -6.90 -1.43 6.70
N ILE A 365 -5.57 -1.21 6.69
CA ILE A 365 -4.90 -0.33 5.70
C ILE A 365 -5.25 -0.72 4.26
N PHE A 366 -5.32 -2.02 3.97
CA PHE A 366 -5.73 -2.51 2.65
C PHE A 366 -7.09 -3.21 2.65
N GLU A 367 -7.53 -3.75 3.78
CA GLU A 367 -8.83 -4.44 3.85
C GLU A 367 -10.00 -3.46 3.69
N ASP A 368 -9.84 -2.23 4.16
CA ASP A 368 -10.85 -1.19 3.99
C ASP A 368 -10.87 -0.64 2.55
N LEU A 369 -9.78 -0.80 1.78
CA LEU A 369 -9.74 -0.45 0.35
C LEU A 369 -10.59 -1.42 -0.47
N GLU A 370 -10.27 -2.71 -0.35
CA GLU A 370 -10.98 -3.78 -1.05
C GLU A 370 -10.93 -5.07 -0.20
N PRO A 371 -12.05 -5.48 0.40
CA PRO A 371 -12.07 -6.62 1.31
C PRO A 371 -11.84 -7.94 0.58
N ASN A 372 -11.23 -8.90 1.27
CA ASN A 372 -10.92 -10.24 0.80
C ASN A 372 -10.12 -10.22 -0.52
N TYR A 373 -9.15 -9.31 -0.63
CA TYR A 373 -8.32 -9.20 -1.82
C TYR A 373 -6.84 -8.97 -1.52
N TYR A 374 -6.45 -7.86 -0.88
CA TYR A 374 -5.03 -7.48 -0.89
C TYR A 374 -4.10 -8.44 -0.14
N HIS A 375 -4.60 -9.10 0.89
CA HIS A 375 -3.83 -9.97 1.77
C HIS A 375 -3.79 -11.42 1.27
N PHE A 376 -2.78 -12.20 1.67
CA PHE A 376 -2.93 -13.65 1.67
C PHE A 376 -4.09 -14.04 2.59
N MET A 377 -4.89 -15.02 2.19
CA MET A 377 -6.13 -15.39 2.90
C MET A 377 -6.15 -16.87 3.26
N ASP A 378 -6.94 -17.20 4.28
CA ASP A 378 -7.42 -18.56 4.51
C ASP A 378 -8.55 -18.91 3.54
N ALA A 379 -8.99 -20.17 3.55
CA ALA A 379 -9.96 -20.68 2.58
C ALA A 379 -11.34 -20.02 2.69
N ASP A 380 -11.68 -19.45 3.86
CA ASP A 380 -12.93 -18.72 4.09
C ASP A 380 -12.86 -17.24 3.68
N GLY A 381 -11.71 -16.78 3.18
CA GLY A 381 -11.45 -15.39 2.79
C GLY A 381 -10.84 -14.54 3.89
N THR A 382 -10.72 -15.04 5.13
CA THR A 382 -10.14 -14.28 6.24
C THR A 382 -8.70 -13.86 5.92
N PRO A 383 -8.34 -12.57 6.03
CA PRO A 383 -6.98 -12.10 5.85
C PRO A 383 -6.03 -12.73 6.86
N ARG A 384 -4.94 -13.32 6.38
CA ARG A 384 -3.86 -13.81 7.24
C ARG A 384 -3.09 -12.63 7.80
N SER A 385 -2.84 -12.66 9.11
CA SER A 385 -2.13 -11.60 9.80
C SER A 385 -0.67 -11.94 10.11
N ASN A 386 0.14 -10.91 10.33
CA ASN A 386 1.50 -10.99 10.85
C ASN A 386 1.78 -9.72 11.67
N PHE A 387 2.40 -9.87 12.85
CA PHE A 387 2.72 -8.76 13.78
C PHE A 387 1.57 -7.79 14.12
N GLY A 388 0.31 -8.21 14.01
CA GLY A 388 -0.86 -7.39 14.33
C GLY A 388 -1.55 -6.73 13.14
N GLY A 389 -0.96 -6.80 11.94
CA GLY A 389 -1.60 -6.35 10.70
C GLY A 389 -1.64 -7.41 9.61
N GLY A 390 -1.83 -6.99 8.36
CA GLY A 390 -2.17 -7.89 7.26
C GLY A 390 -0.95 -8.36 6.47
N ARG A 391 -0.92 -9.63 6.03
CA ARG A 391 0.14 -10.17 5.15
C ARG A 391 -0.17 -9.86 3.69
N LEU A 392 0.54 -8.94 3.08
CA LEU A 392 0.29 -8.54 1.69
C LEU A 392 0.48 -9.73 0.72
N GLY A 393 -0.57 -10.07 -0.03
CA GLY A 393 -0.60 -11.20 -0.95
C GLY A 393 -0.02 -10.85 -2.31
N THR A 394 1.31 -10.80 -2.45
CA THR A 394 2.01 -10.36 -3.68
C THR A 394 1.86 -11.30 -4.89
N THR A 395 1.07 -12.37 -4.75
CA THR A 395 0.56 -13.17 -5.88
C THR A 395 -0.68 -12.58 -6.53
N HIS A 396 -1.46 -11.76 -5.83
CA HIS A 396 -2.65 -11.09 -6.34
C HIS A 396 -2.25 -9.86 -7.15
N TYR A 397 -2.93 -9.60 -8.25
CA TYR A 397 -2.45 -8.68 -9.27
C TYR A 397 -2.17 -7.26 -8.74
N MET A 398 -3.16 -6.64 -8.09
CA MET A 398 -3.02 -5.26 -7.59
C MET A 398 -2.13 -5.18 -6.35
N SER A 399 -2.05 -6.23 -5.52
CA SER A 399 -1.08 -6.31 -4.41
C SER A 399 0.36 -6.40 -4.92
N ARG A 400 0.60 -7.17 -5.99
CA ARG A 400 1.90 -7.21 -6.66
C ARG A 400 2.27 -5.85 -7.23
N ARG A 401 1.30 -5.17 -7.85
CA ARG A 401 1.50 -3.82 -8.37
C ARG A 401 1.94 -2.84 -7.28
N VAL A 402 1.34 -2.88 -6.09
CA VAL A 402 1.79 -2.04 -4.97
C VAL A 402 3.29 -2.20 -4.70
N LEU A 403 3.79 -3.45 -4.68
CA LEU A 403 5.22 -3.72 -4.51
C LEU A 403 6.06 -3.23 -5.69
N VAL A 404 5.70 -3.64 -6.92
CA VAL A 404 6.51 -3.36 -8.11
C VAL A 404 6.53 -1.87 -8.44
N ASP A 405 5.37 -1.22 -8.34
CA ASP A 405 5.22 0.21 -8.62
C ASP A 405 5.92 1.05 -7.54
N SER A 406 5.95 0.60 -6.27
CA SER A 406 6.69 1.25 -5.18
C SER A 406 8.21 1.14 -5.36
N ILE A 407 8.72 0.00 -5.85
CA ILE A 407 10.15 -0.17 -6.17
C ILE A 407 10.56 0.66 -7.39
N ALA A 408 9.65 0.83 -8.35
CA ALA A 408 9.91 1.59 -9.58
C ALA A 408 9.83 3.10 -9.39
N TYR A 409 8.99 3.57 -8.46
CA TYR A 409 8.86 4.96 -8.03
C TYR A 409 10.07 5.42 -7.23
#